data_AF-X0TJQ9-F1
#
_entry.id   AF-X0TJQ9-F1
#
_cell.length_a   1.000
_cell.length_b   1.000
_cell.length_c   1.000
_cell.angle_alpha   90.00
_cell.angle_beta   90.00
_cell.angle_gamma   90.00
#
_symmetry.space_group_name_H-M   'P 1'
#
loop_
_entity.id
_entity.type
_entity.pdbx_description
1 polymer ?
#
loop_
_entity_poly.entity_id
_entity_poly.type
_entity_poly.pdbx_seq_one_letter_code
_entity_poly.pdbx_strand_id
1 'polypeptide(L)'
;VPWGVLAHSTHLRGIGTFEGGVERPRIKVTLATGIPEEQCRQVNLGYLDPATIDMAEWEGREDEGIVVVHKAGEMLYRIGK
;
A
#
# COMPACT_ATOMS: atom_id res chain seq x y z
N VAL A 1 -12.77 -0.01 19.02
CA VAL A 1 -12.05 0.96 18.16
C VAL A 1 -13.06 1.94 17.60
N PRO A 2 -12.81 3.27 17.58
CA PRO A 2 -13.74 4.22 16.98
C PRO A 2 -14.06 3.85 15.52
N TRP A 3 -15.32 4.02 15.10
CA TRP A 3 -15.76 3.63 13.75
C TRP A 3 -14.95 4.28 12.63
N GLY A 4 -14.53 5.53 12.81
CA GLY A 4 -13.68 6.23 11.84
C GLY A 4 -12.32 5.58 11.64
N VAL A 5 -11.71 5.06 12.73
CA VAL A 5 -10.43 4.34 12.64
C VAL A 5 -10.62 3.02 11.90
N LEU A 6 -11.70 2.28 12.18
CA LEU A 6 -12.01 1.04 11.47
C LEU A 6 -12.24 1.27 9.97
N ALA A 7 -13.02 2.30 9.62
CA ALA A 7 -13.27 2.66 8.23
C ALA A 7 -11.98 3.09 7.50
N HIS A 8 -11.13 3.89 8.15
CA HIS A 8 -9.85 4.30 7.56
C HIS A 8 -8.91 3.12 7.32
N SER A 9 -8.82 2.18 8.27
CA SER A 9 -8.01 0.97 8.12
C SER A 9 -8.48 0.09 6.95
N THR A 10 -9.79 -0.05 6.76
CA THR A 10 -10.33 -0.84 5.64
C THR A 10 -10.11 -0.15 4.29
N HIS A 11 -10.25 1.18 4.21
CA HIS A 11 -9.92 1.93 2.99
C HIS A 11 -8.44 1.79 2.60
N LEU A 12 -7.53 1.87 3.56
CA LEU A 12 -6.10 1.70 3.32
C LEU A 12 -5.76 0.27 2.87
N ARG A 13 -6.32 -0.75 3.54
CA ARG A 13 -6.00 -2.15 3.27
C ARG A 13 -6.51 -2.62 1.92
N GLY A 14 -7.65 -2.08 1.48
CA GLY A 14 -8.32 -2.49 0.25
C GLY A 14 -9.12 -3.79 0.41
N ILE A 15 -9.58 -4.33 -0.72
CA ILE A 15 -10.39 -5.55 -0.75
C ILE A 15 -9.55 -6.81 -0.45
N GLY A 16 -10.20 -7.83 0.11
CA GLY A 16 -9.59 -9.13 0.40
C GLY A 16 -10.65 -10.18 0.71
N THR A 17 -10.21 -11.33 1.20
CA THR A 17 -11.07 -12.40 1.73
C THR A 17 -10.77 -12.64 3.20
N PHE A 18 -11.77 -13.08 3.95
CA PHE A 18 -11.62 -13.50 5.33
C PHE A 18 -12.35 -14.81 5.53
N GLU A 19 -11.60 -15.90 5.72
CA GLU A 19 -12.13 -17.25 5.80
C GLU A 19 -11.42 -18.02 6.91
N GLY A 20 -12.18 -18.72 7.76
CA GLY A 20 -11.60 -19.53 8.83
C GLY A 20 -10.74 -18.75 9.83
N GLY A 21 -11.02 -17.46 10.04
CA GLY A 21 -10.24 -16.60 10.94
C GLY A 21 -8.97 -16.00 10.33
N VAL A 22 -8.71 -16.23 9.04
CA VAL A 22 -7.51 -15.76 8.35
C VAL A 22 -7.89 -14.74 7.27
N GLU A 23 -7.26 -13.57 7.31
CA GLU A 23 -7.38 -12.54 6.28
C GLU A 23 -6.39 -12.81 5.13
N ARG A 24 -6.87 -12.71 3.89
CA ARG A 24 -6.05 -12.75 2.67
C ARG A 24 -6.31 -11.48 1.84
N PRO A 25 -5.45 -10.45 2.00
CA PRO A 25 -5.56 -9.20 1.25
C PRO A 25 -5.32 -9.42 -0.25
N ARG A 26 -6.00 -8.65 -1.12
CA ARG A 26 -5.74 -8.68 -2.57
C ARG A 26 -4.41 -8.01 -2.95
N ILE A 27 -3.98 -7.04 -2.16
CA ILE A 27 -2.75 -6.27 -2.39
C ILE A 27 -1.90 -6.22 -1.12
N LYS A 28 -0.59 -6.03 -1.29
CA LYS A 28 0.32 -5.69 -0.19
C LYS A 28 0.54 -4.18 -0.19
N VAL A 29 0.29 -3.55 0.95
CA VAL A 29 0.60 -2.13 1.18
C VAL A 29 1.87 -2.07 2.02
N THR A 30 2.85 -1.29 1.54
CA THR A 30 4.15 -1.08 2.19
C THR A 30 4.33 0.40 2.42
N LEU A 31 4.74 0.80 3.62
CA LEU A 31 5.06 2.19 3.94
C LEU A 31 6.57 2.42 3.83
N ALA A 32 6.94 3.40 3.00
CA ALA A 32 8.27 3.95 2.93
C ALA A 32 8.29 5.33 3.59
N THR A 33 8.35 5.34 4.92
CA THR A 33 8.25 6.57 5.72
C THR A 33 9.22 6.52 6.91
N GLY A 34 9.29 7.61 7.68
CA GLY A 34 10.04 7.65 8.94
C GLY A 34 9.39 6.88 10.10
N ILE A 35 8.26 6.21 9.89
CA ILE A 35 7.62 5.36 10.90
C ILE A 35 8.49 4.10 11.08
N PRO A 36 8.87 3.72 12.32
CA PRO A 36 9.64 2.51 12.58
C PRO A 36 9.00 1.25 12.00
N GLU A 37 9.83 0.35 11.44
CA GLU A 37 9.39 -0.91 10.84
C GLU A 37 8.48 -1.74 11.77
N GLU A 38 8.85 -1.84 13.04
CA GLU A 38 8.09 -2.59 14.04
C GLU A 38 6.65 -2.07 14.18
N GLN A 39 6.47 -0.74 14.14
CA GLN A 39 5.12 -0.15 14.21
C GLN A 39 4.30 -0.45 12.96
N CYS A 40 4.91 -0.42 11.77
CA CYS A 40 4.24 -0.82 10.53
C CYS A 40 3.78 -2.29 10.57
N ARG A 41 4.65 -3.18 11.07
CA ARG A 41 4.35 -4.63 11.19
C ARG A 41 3.24 -4.91 12.19
N GLN A 42 3.18 -4.18 13.32
CA GLN A 42 2.11 -4.30 14.31
C GLN A 42 0.71 -4.02 13.75
N VAL A 43 0.61 -3.23 12.68
CA VAL A 43 -0.66 -2.92 11.99
C VAL A 43 -0.81 -3.65 10.64
N ASN A 44 -0.10 -4.77 10.45
CA ASN A 44 -0.15 -5.62 9.25
C ASN A 44 0.23 -4.94 7.92
N LEU A 45 1.10 -3.92 7.99
CA LEU A 45 1.66 -3.25 6.81
C LEU A 45 3.10 -3.70 6.55
N GLY A 46 3.50 -3.64 5.28
CA GLY A 46 4.91 -3.75 4.91
C GLY A 46 5.69 -2.49 5.32
N TYR A 47 7.00 -2.63 5.43
CA TYR A 47 7.93 -1.52 5.59
C TYR A 47 9.00 -1.60 4.51
N LEU A 48 9.46 -0.44 4.06
CA LEU A 48 10.64 -0.27 3.22
C LEU A 48 11.36 0.98 3.70
N ASP A 49 12.69 0.94 3.85
CA ASP A 49 13.44 2.11 4.29
C ASP A 49 13.42 3.19 3.19
N PRO A 50 12.81 4.37 3.43
CA PRO A 50 12.75 5.43 2.42
C PRO A 50 14.13 5.92 1.96
N ALA A 51 15.18 5.80 2.79
CA ALA A 51 16.54 6.20 2.41
C ALA A 51 17.19 5.24 1.39
N THR A 52 16.59 4.07 1.18
CA THR A 52 17.06 3.05 0.22
C THR A 52 16.34 3.12 -1.13
N ILE A 53 15.38 4.02 -1.29
CA ILE A 53 14.56 4.13 -2.50
C ILE A 53 15.15 5.20 -3.42
N ASP A 54 15.55 4.78 -4.62
CA ASP A 54 15.69 5.68 -5.76
C ASP A 54 14.52 5.45 -6.72
N MET A 55 13.58 6.39 -6.76
CA MET A 55 12.39 6.28 -7.62
C MET A 55 12.74 6.21 -9.11
N ALA A 56 13.87 6.79 -9.52
CA ALA A 56 14.30 6.79 -10.91
C ALA A 56 14.59 5.37 -11.44
N GLU A 57 14.93 4.42 -10.57
CA GLU A 57 15.12 3.00 -10.94
C GLU A 57 13.82 2.28 -11.35
N TRP A 58 12.67 2.88 -11.05
CA TRP A 58 11.34 2.33 -11.33
C TRP A 58 10.61 3.07 -12.44
N GLU A 59 11.09 4.24 -12.86
CA GLU A 59 10.46 5.03 -13.91
C GLU A 59 10.64 4.37 -15.29
N GLY A 60 9.60 4.43 -16.13
CA GLY A 60 9.65 3.92 -17.51
C GLY A 60 9.58 2.40 -17.64
N ARG A 61 9.16 1.69 -16.58
CA ARG A 61 9.09 0.22 -16.50
C ARG A 61 7.65 -0.28 -16.46
N GLU A 62 6.74 0.44 -17.10
CA GLU A 62 5.32 0.10 -17.16
C GLU A 62 5.05 -1.22 -17.90
N ASP A 63 5.90 -1.59 -18.85
CA ASP A 63 5.88 -2.87 -19.55
C ASP A 63 6.25 -4.06 -18.63
N GLU A 64 7.04 -3.81 -17.60
CA GLU A 64 7.30 -4.76 -16.50
C GLU A 64 6.19 -4.75 -15.43
N GLY A 65 5.17 -3.90 -15.57
CA GLY A 65 4.07 -3.76 -14.62
C GLY A 65 4.39 -2.86 -13.43
N ILE A 66 5.42 -2.02 -13.50
CA ILE A 66 5.79 -1.05 -12.48
C ILE A 66 5.37 0.34 -12.92
N VAL A 67 4.66 1.07 -12.07
CA VAL A 67 4.27 2.45 -12.34
C VAL A 67 4.69 3.34 -11.18
N VAL A 68 5.39 4.44 -11.51
CA VAL A 68 5.71 5.50 -10.56
C VAL A 68 4.73 6.63 -10.75
N VAL A 69 3.97 6.95 -9.70
CA VAL A 69 3.01 8.05 -9.71
C VAL A 69 3.51 9.15 -8.80
N HIS A 70 4.14 10.16 -9.40
CA HIS A 70 4.47 11.39 -8.69
C HIS A 70 3.19 12.09 -8.23
N LYS A 71 3.22 12.69 -7.02
CA LYS A 71 2.04 13.30 -6.39
C LYS A 71 0.84 12.33 -6.32
N ALA A 72 1.11 11.08 -5.96
CA ALA A 72 0.08 10.06 -5.75
C ALA A 72 -0.98 10.54 -4.74
N GLY A 73 -2.23 10.15 -4.98
CA GLY A 73 -3.39 10.53 -4.16
C GLY A 73 -4.34 11.56 -4.81
N GLU A 74 -3.91 12.22 -5.88
CA GLU A 74 -4.73 13.21 -6.61
C GLU A 74 -5.39 12.63 -7.87
N MET A 75 -4.83 11.55 -8.41
CA MET A 75 -5.28 10.93 -9.66
C MET A 75 -6.09 9.66 -9.39
N LEU A 76 -7.29 9.58 -9.99
CA LEU A 76 -8.11 8.38 -9.94
C LEU A 76 -7.88 7.53 -11.20
N TYR A 77 -7.52 6.27 -11.00
CA TYR A 77 -7.27 5.31 -12.08
C TYR A 77 -8.52 4.48 -12.36
N ARG A 78 -8.85 4.35 -13.64
CA ARG A 78 -9.90 3.47 -14.14
C ARG A 78 -9.32 2.54 -15.18
N ILE A 79 -9.56 1.24 -15.03
CA ILE A 79 -9.20 0.25 -16.05
C ILE A 79 -10.08 0.51 -17.27
N GLY A 80 -9.44 0.61 -18.44
CA GLY A 80 -10.13 0.74 -19.73
C GLY A 80 -11.07 -0.42 -20.00
N LYS A 81 -11.98 -0.24 -20.95
CA LYS A 81 -12.81 -1.35 -21.46
C LYS A 81 -11.97 -2.30 -22.29
#